data_AF-A0A564Q2D7-F1
#
_entry.id   AF-A0A564Q2D7-F1
#
_cell.length_a   1.000
_cell.length_b   1.000
_cell.length_c   1.000
_cell.angle_alpha   90.00
_cell.angle_beta   90.00
_cell.angle_gamma   90.00
#
_symmetry.space_group_name_H-M   'P 1'
#
loop_
_entity.id
_entity.type
_entity.pdbx_description
1 polymer ?
#
loop_
_entity_poly.entity_id
_entity_poly.type
_entity_poly.pdbx_seq_one_letter_code
_entity_poly.pdbx_strand_id
1 'polypeptide(L)'
;MNIAIDSDDEEGKVITRMTIIDIVQDLNLTNVIDDVNVFVRPKEPVFIVSLSPKMGAYEQKNVRRNITDCLLRVIPEGFRVRKQIVDNNTLAIIASEDPVKEGWVKKAVKMMKGTQN
;
A
#
# COMPACT_ATOMS: atom_id res chain seq x y z
N MET A 1 -0.54 -5.98 12.91
CA MET A 1 -0.88 -5.36 11.63
C MET A 1 -2.34 -4.95 11.61
N ASN A 2 -2.61 -3.67 11.37
CA ASN A 2 -3.92 -3.11 11.06
C ASN A 2 -4.03 -2.90 9.53
N ILE A 3 -5.21 -3.16 8.95
CA ILE A 3 -5.45 -2.99 7.51
C ILE A 3 -6.69 -2.10 7.31
N ALA A 4 -6.48 -0.91 6.76
CA ALA A 4 -7.55 0.01 6.36
C ALA A 4 -7.64 0.09 4.83
N ILE A 5 -8.86 0.00 4.28
CA ILE A 5 -9.10 0.06 2.84
C ILE A 5 -10.24 1.05 2.58
N ASP A 6 -9.92 2.13 1.88
CA ASP A 6 -10.83 3.16 1.39
C ASP A 6 -11.14 2.88 -0.08
N SER A 7 -12.33 2.36 -0.35
CA SER A 7 -12.82 1.97 -1.68
C SER A 7 -14.29 2.38 -1.83
N ASP A 8 -14.69 2.75 -3.04
CA ASP A 8 -16.10 2.91 -3.45
C ASP A 8 -16.72 1.61 -3.99
N ASP A 9 -15.92 0.54 -4.06
CA ASP A 9 -16.31 -0.84 -4.38
C ASP A 9 -16.17 -1.72 -3.13
N GLU A 10 -17.29 -2.13 -2.54
CA GLU A 10 -17.32 -2.96 -1.32
C GLU A 10 -16.95 -4.42 -1.58
N GLU A 11 -17.23 -4.97 -2.77
CA GLU A 11 -16.81 -6.34 -3.12
C GLU A 11 -15.30 -6.38 -3.33
N GLY A 12 -14.77 -5.45 -4.13
CA GLY A 12 -13.34 -5.31 -4.37
C GLY A 12 -12.55 -5.06 -3.08
N LYS A 13 -13.13 -4.39 -2.09
CA LYS A 13 -12.54 -4.16 -0.76
C LYS A 13 -12.34 -5.46 0.02
N VAL A 14 -13.29 -6.39 -0.02
CA VAL A 14 -13.15 -7.70 0.63
C VAL A 14 -12.02 -8.50 -0.01
N ILE A 15 -12.02 -8.56 -1.35
CA ILE A 15 -10.99 -9.29 -2.10
C ILE A 15 -9.60 -8.68 -1.85
N THR A 16 -9.48 -7.36 -1.95
CA THR A 16 -8.22 -6.64 -1.71
C THR A 16 -7.69 -6.93 -0.30
N ARG A 17 -8.57 -6.98 0.71
CA ARG A 17 -8.17 -7.33 2.08
C ARG A 17 -7.61 -8.74 2.17
N MET A 18 -8.29 -9.72 1.57
CA MET A 18 -7.84 -11.11 1.57
C MET A 18 -6.48 -11.25 0.87
N THR A 19 -6.33 -10.64 -0.31
CA THR A 19 -5.07 -10.62 -1.07
C THR A 19 -3.91 -10.04 -0.25
N ILE A 20 -4.13 -8.94 0.49
CA ILE A 20 -3.10 -8.36 1.36
C ILE A 20 -2.73 -9.35 2.48
N ILE A 21 -3.71 -9.98 3.13
CA ILE A 21 -3.46 -10.93 4.21
C ILE A 21 -2.62 -12.11 3.70
N ASP A 22 -3.00 -12.69 2.57
CA ASP A 22 -2.31 -13.84 1.98
C ASP A 22 -0.86 -13.49 1.62
N ILE A 23 -0.64 -12.34 0.96
CA ILE A 23 0.71 -11.89 0.57
C ILE A 23 1.58 -11.59 1.80
N VAL A 24 1.03 -10.92 2.81
CA VAL A 24 1.76 -10.58 4.04
C VAL A 24 2.15 -11.85 4.80
N GLN A 25 1.28 -12.85 4.85
CA GLN A 25 1.56 -14.15 5.47
C GLN A 25 2.63 -14.92 4.70
N ASP A 26 2.51 -15.03 3.37
CA ASP A 26 3.49 -15.69 2.49
C ASP A 26 4.90 -15.12 2.68
N LEU A 27 4.99 -13.80 2.84
CA LEU A 27 6.26 -13.09 3.01
C LEU A 27 6.77 -13.00 4.45
N ASN A 28 6.07 -13.65 5.41
CA ASN A 28 6.36 -13.62 6.85
C ASN A 28 6.43 -12.19 7.43
N LEU A 29 5.58 -11.28 6.94
CA LEU A 29 5.58 -9.87 7.33
C LEU A 29 4.56 -9.52 8.42
N THR A 30 3.71 -10.47 8.84
CA THR A 30 2.60 -10.24 9.80
C THR A 30 3.05 -9.55 11.10
N ASN A 31 4.22 -9.94 11.62
CA ASN A 31 4.77 -9.38 12.86
C ASN A 31 5.74 -8.22 12.64
N VAL A 32 5.97 -7.85 11.38
CA VAL A 32 6.89 -6.79 10.94
C VAL A 32 6.14 -5.50 10.61
N ILE A 33 4.89 -5.61 10.17
CA ILE A 33 4.07 -4.49 9.72
C ILE A 33 3.12 -4.03 10.84
N ASP A 34 3.10 -2.73 11.10
CA ASP A 34 2.13 -2.09 11.99
C ASP A 34 0.84 -1.78 11.22
N ASP A 35 0.94 -1.08 10.08
CA ASP A 35 -0.22 -0.65 9.29
C ASP A 35 -0.06 -0.91 7.80
N VAL A 36 -1.16 -1.29 7.15
CA VAL A 36 -1.35 -1.24 5.70
C VAL A 36 -2.59 -0.39 5.40
N ASN A 37 -2.41 0.68 4.63
CA ASN A 37 -3.53 1.52 4.18
C ASN A 37 -3.63 1.46 2.66
N VAL A 38 -4.83 1.19 2.16
CA VAL A 38 -5.13 1.13 0.73
C VAL A 38 -6.21 2.13 0.38
N PHE A 39 -6.03 2.82 -0.75
CA PHE A 39 -7.04 3.64 -1.39
C PHE A 39 -7.21 3.17 -2.82
N VAL A 40 -8.45 2.85 -3.19
CA VAL A 40 -8.81 2.35 -4.53
C VAL A 40 -9.99 3.13 -5.06
N ARG A 41 -9.93 3.52 -6.33
CA ARG A 41 -11.10 4.00 -7.09
C ARG A 41 -11.06 3.34 -8.47
N PRO A 42 -11.95 2.38 -8.79
CA PRO A 42 -11.95 1.75 -10.10
C PRO A 42 -12.37 2.70 -11.24
N LYS A 43 -13.27 3.65 -10.95
CA LYS A 43 -13.74 4.64 -11.94
C LYS A 43 -12.67 5.65 -12.36
N GLU A 44 -11.72 5.92 -11.47
CA GLU A 44 -10.52 6.70 -11.75
C GLU A 44 -9.34 5.77 -11.48
N PRO A 45 -8.88 4.95 -12.44
CA PRO A 45 -8.15 3.69 -12.21
C PRO A 45 -6.86 3.90 -11.42
N VAL A 46 -6.98 4.03 -10.09
CA VAL A 46 -5.91 4.36 -9.17
C VAL A 46 -5.95 3.42 -7.97
N PHE A 47 -4.77 2.92 -7.63
CA PHE A 47 -4.53 2.04 -6.52
C PHE A 47 -3.35 2.60 -5.74
N ILE A 48 -3.60 3.09 -4.53
CA ILE A 48 -2.57 3.59 -3.63
C ILE A 48 -2.47 2.62 -2.48
N VAL A 49 -1.30 2.03 -2.27
CA VAL A 49 -1.00 1.23 -1.08
C VAL A 49 0.12 1.88 -0.31
N SER A 50 -0.03 1.94 1.01
CA SER A 50 1.03 2.33 1.93
C SER A 50 1.20 1.31 3.04
N LEU A 51 2.43 1.14 3.48
CA LEU A 51 2.83 0.17 4.50
C LEU A 51 3.80 0.84 5.47
N SER A 52 3.45 0.78 6.76
CA SER A 52 4.26 1.25 7.87
C SER A 52 4.82 0.03 8.62
N PRO A 53 6.12 -0.27 8.49
CA PRO A 53 6.76 -1.31 9.26
C PRO A 53 7.07 -0.82 10.68
N LYS A 54 7.25 -1.77 11.59
CA LYS A 54 7.75 -1.51 12.94
C LYS A 54 9.07 -0.77 12.90
N MET A 55 9.28 0.08 13.91
CA MET A 55 10.51 0.84 14.08
C MET A 55 11.75 -0.08 13.99
N GLY A 56 12.72 0.30 13.15
CA GLY A 56 13.96 -0.44 12.95
C GLY A 56 13.84 -1.73 12.11
N ALA A 57 12.64 -2.19 11.76
CA ALA A 57 12.48 -3.40 10.95
C ALA A 57 12.92 -3.18 9.49
N TYR A 58 12.72 -1.98 8.96
CA TYR A 58 13.04 -1.63 7.57
C TYR A 58 14.55 -1.64 7.25
N GLU A 59 15.41 -1.45 8.27
CA GLU A 59 16.87 -1.49 8.13
C GLU A 59 17.40 -2.88 7.74
N GLN A 60 16.63 -3.92 8.03
CA GLN A 60 16.99 -5.29 7.67
C GLN A 60 16.76 -5.51 6.16
N LYS A 61 17.84 -5.79 5.43
CA LYS A 61 17.82 -5.92 3.95
C LYS A 61 16.77 -6.92 3.44
N ASN A 62 16.58 -8.05 4.13
CA ASN A 62 15.56 -9.05 3.82
C ASN A 62 14.14 -8.49 4.03
N VAL A 63 13.91 -7.78 5.14
CA VAL A 63 12.62 -7.13 5.41
C VAL A 63 12.30 -6.09 4.36
N ARG A 64 13.26 -5.21 4.02
CA ARG A 64 13.09 -4.21 2.96
C ARG A 64 12.71 -4.84 1.62
N ARG A 65 13.36 -5.94 1.26
CA ARG A 65 13.06 -6.70 0.04
C ARG A 65 11.64 -7.26 0.07
N ASN A 66 11.25 -7.90 1.17
CA ASN A 66 9.93 -8.50 1.31
C ASN A 66 8.83 -7.43 1.33
N ILE A 67 9.03 -6.29 2.00
CA ILE A 67 8.09 -5.16 1.97
C ILE A 67 7.90 -4.66 0.53
N THR A 68 9.00 -4.51 -0.22
CA THR A 68 8.93 -4.07 -1.62
C THR A 68 8.19 -5.10 -2.49
N ASP A 69 8.47 -6.39 -2.32
CA ASP A 69 7.77 -7.49 -3.00
C ASP A 69 6.27 -7.50 -2.65
N CYS A 70 5.93 -7.36 -1.37
CA CYS A 70 4.55 -7.25 -0.89
C CYS A 70 3.80 -6.11 -1.58
N LEU A 71 4.37 -4.90 -1.58
CA LEU A 71 3.74 -3.72 -2.18
C LEU A 71 3.51 -3.90 -3.68
N LEU A 72 4.42 -4.58 -4.38
CA LEU A 72 4.30 -4.83 -5.83
C LEU A 72 3.25 -5.91 -6.16
N ARG A 73 3.12 -6.95 -5.33
CA ARG A 73 2.14 -8.03 -5.54
C ARG A 73 0.70 -7.64 -5.24
N VAL A 74 0.49 -6.66 -4.36
CA VAL A 74 -0.85 -6.16 -4.01
C VAL A 74 -1.44 -5.31 -5.15
N ILE A 75 -0.61 -4.75 -6.03
CA ILE A 75 -1.04 -3.87 -7.12
C ILE A 75 -1.67 -4.70 -8.25
N PRO A 76 -2.83 -4.30 -8.80
CA PRO A 76 -3.43 -4.96 -9.95
C PRO A 76 -2.52 -4.95 -11.19
N GLU A 77 -2.49 -6.05 -11.94
CA GLU A 77 -1.56 -6.21 -13.07
C GLU A 77 -1.70 -5.15 -14.18
N GLY A 78 -2.90 -4.62 -14.38
CA GLY A 78 -3.17 -3.54 -15.35
C GLY A 78 -2.48 -2.23 -15.00
N PHE A 79 -2.12 -2.03 -13.72
CA PHE A 79 -1.68 -0.74 -13.19
C PHE A 79 -0.17 -0.59 -13.34
N ARG A 80 0.24 -0.25 -14.57
CA ARG A 80 1.65 -0.21 -15.00
C ARG A 80 2.33 1.13 -14.72
N VAL A 81 1.58 2.23 -14.60
CA VAL A 81 2.13 3.55 -14.24
C VAL A 81 2.27 3.61 -12.73
N ARG A 82 3.51 3.63 -12.22
CA ARG A 82 3.79 3.56 -10.79
C ARG A 82 4.66 4.71 -10.31
N LYS A 83 4.33 5.25 -9.14
CA LYS A 83 5.13 6.24 -8.41
C LYS A 83 5.30 5.79 -6.96
N GLN A 84 6.54 5.66 -6.51
CA GLN A 84 6.87 5.33 -5.14
C GLN A 84 7.13 6.60 -4.33
N ILE A 85 6.70 6.58 -3.06
CA ILE A 85 7.00 7.60 -2.06
C ILE A 85 7.52 6.86 -0.82
N VAL A 86 8.56 7.40 -0.19
CA VAL A 86 9.10 6.90 1.07
C VAL A 86 9.24 8.11 1.99
N ASP A 87 8.64 8.03 3.18
CA ASP A 87 8.70 9.09 4.19
C ASP A 87 8.55 8.48 5.58
N ASN A 88 9.38 8.92 6.54
CA ASN A 88 9.31 8.51 7.95
C ASN A 88 9.09 7.00 8.18
N ASN A 89 9.89 6.14 7.54
CA ASN A 89 9.79 4.68 7.60
C ASN A 89 8.55 4.07 6.90
N THR A 90 7.61 4.87 6.41
CA THR A 90 6.45 4.42 5.63
C THR A 90 6.78 4.43 4.14
N LEU A 91 6.32 3.40 3.43
CA LEU A 91 6.44 3.27 1.99
C LEU A 91 5.06 3.33 1.37
N ALA A 92 4.91 4.06 0.27
CA ALA A 92 3.70 4.06 -0.53
C ALA A 92 4.02 3.84 -2.01
N ILE A 93 3.14 3.11 -2.69
CA ILE A 93 3.12 3.03 -4.15
C ILE A 93 1.76 3.52 -4.62
N ILE A 94 1.80 4.50 -5.53
CA ILE A 94 0.66 4.92 -6.33
C ILE A 94 0.78 4.17 -7.65
N ALA A 95 -0.23 3.40 -8.02
CA ALA A 95 -0.31 2.68 -9.26
C ALA A 95 -1.57 3.10 -10.02
N SER A 96 -1.49 3.15 -11.35
CA SER A 96 -2.61 3.51 -12.22
C SER A 96 -2.41 2.94 -13.63
N GLU A 97 -3.51 2.81 -14.37
CA GLU A 97 -3.47 2.61 -15.83
C GLU A 97 -3.13 3.90 -16.58
N ASP A 98 -3.48 5.05 -15.98
CA ASP A 98 -3.28 6.39 -16.51
C ASP A 98 -2.08 7.10 -15.86
N PRO A 99 -1.60 8.22 -16.44
CA PRO A 99 -0.62 9.08 -15.78
C PRO A 99 -1.06 9.49 -14.36
N VAL A 100 -0.14 9.41 -13.40
CA VAL A 100 -0.41 9.73 -11.99
C VAL A 100 -0.73 11.21 -11.81
N LYS A 101 -1.93 11.51 -11.32
CA LYS A 101 -2.40 12.87 -11.02
C LYS A 101 -1.83 13.40 -9.69
N GLU A 102 -1.68 14.73 -9.59
CA GLU A 102 -1.19 15.40 -8.37
C GLU A 102 -2.09 15.14 -7.14
N GLY A 103 -3.41 15.08 -7.34
CA GLY A 103 -4.36 14.78 -6.26
C GLY A 103 -4.12 13.41 -5.60
N TRP A 104 -3.70 12.42 -6.38
CA TRP A 104 -3.36 11.08 -5.87
C TRP A 104 -2.07 11.09 -5.06
N VAL A 105 -1.09 11.90 -5.47
CA VAL A 105 0.13 12.13 -4.67
C VAL A 105 -0.22 12.75 -3.32
N LYS A 106 -1.07 13.77 -3.30
CA LYS A 106 -1.53 14.41 -2.04
C LYS A 106 -2.28 13.41 -1.15
N LYS A 107 -3.14 12.55 -1.72
CA LYS A 107 -3.83 11.49 -0.99
C LYS A 107 -2.84 10.49 -0.38
N ALA A 108 -1.85 10.02 -1.14
CA ALA A 108 -0.82 9.11 -0.63
C ALA A 108 -0.05 9.71 0.54
N VAL A 109 0.42 10.96 0.41
CA VAL A 109 1.13 11.66 1.50
C VAL A 109 0.24 11.82 2.74
N LYS A 110 -1.05 12.13 2.55
CA LYS A 110 -2.01 12.21 3.67
C LYS A 110 -2.19 10.86 4.37
N MET A 111 -2.24 9.77 3.61
CA MET A 111 -2.34 8.41 4.17
C MET A 111 -1.10 8.05 5.00
N MET A 112 0.10 8.41 4.52
CA MET A 112 1.36 8.10 5.19
C MET A 112 1.54 8.85 6.52
N LYS A 113 1.02 10.07 6.64
CA LYS A 113 1.14 10.88 7.87
C LYS A 113 0.24 10.40 9.01
N GLY A 114 -0.65 9.43 8.76
CA GLY A 114 -1.76 9.10 9.65
C GLY A 114 -2.71 10.29 9.78
N THR A 115 -3.98 10.02 10.12
CA THR A 115 -4.89 11.09 10.52
C THR A 115 -4.42 11.61 11.89
N GLN A 116 -3.50 12.58 11.91
CA GLN A 116 -3.39 13.48 13.05
C GLN A 116 -4.62 14.39 13.00
N ASN A 117 -5.68 13.96 13.67
CA ASN A 117 -6.72 14.81 14.25
C ASN A 117 -7.12 14.18 15.58
#